data_AF-A0A3B9KR88-F1
#
_entry.id   AF-A0A3B9KR88-F1
#
_cell.length_a   1.000
_cell.length_b   1.000
_cell.length_c   1.000
_cell.angle_alpha   90.00
_cell.angle_beta   90.00
_cell.angle_gamma   90.00
#
_symmetry.space_group_name_H-M   'P 1'
#
loop_
_entity.id
_entity.type
_entity.pdbx_description
1 polymer ?
#
loop_
_entity_poly.entity_id
_entity_poly.type
_entity_poly.pdbx_seq_one_letter_code
_entity_poly.pdbx_strand_id
1 'polypeptide(L)'
;DPKDFSSGDQLYSDEIYTAAVDPLERLWVGTGDGLAVTEDNGLNWRIIRKVASIGPAGDLNISVYPNPFSPGRMNVYDGDGHVRFHVLIPEEGTLSLDIFDFGMTRVKTILQETAVFPGEKDFTWNGTNGLNDMVANGTYFVRAVFHGRGMEQVAWTKVIILE
;
A
#
# COMPACT_ATOMS: atom_id res chain seq x y z
N ASP A 1 -16.10 2.08 -6.24
CA ASP A 1 -15.31 2.66 -5.13
C ASP A 1 -14.37 3.72 -5.64
N PRO A 2 -14.00 4.72 -4.81
CA PRO A 2 -13.09 5.78 -5.22
C PRO A 2 -11.76 5.23 -5.73
N LYS A 3 -11.52 5.38 -7.02
CA LYS A 3 -10.31 4.93 -7.71
C LYS A 3 -9.78 6.02 -8.62
N ASP A 4 -8.48 6.21 -8.56
CA ASP A 4 -7.72 7.05 -9.47
C ASP A 4 -7.27 6.23 -10.67
N PHE A 5 -7.80 6.54 -11.86
CA PHE A 5 -7.44 5.82 -13.07
C PHE A 5 -6.07 6.18 -13.63
N SER A 6 -5.46 7.28 -13.16
CA SER A 6 -4.13 7.70 -13.59
C SER A 6 -3.03 6.95 -12.83
N SER A 7 -3.14 6.85 -11.50
CA SER A 7 -2.16 6.11 -10.68
C SER A 7 -2.54 4.65 -10.46
N GLY A 8 -3.82 4.31 -10.61
CA GLY A 8 -4.38 3.02 -10.21
C GLY A 8 -4.73 2.94 -8.73
N ASP A 9 -4.48 3.99 -7.95
CA ASP A 9 -4.73 4.01 -6.51
C ASP A 9 -6.22 3.90 -6.22
N GLN A 10 -6.53 3.13 -5.19
CA GLN A 10 -7.89 2.95 -4.70
C GLN A 10 -7.96 3.27 -3.22
N LEU A 11 -9.12 3.72 -2.78
CA LEU A 11 -9.47 3.85 -1.37
C LEU A 11 -10.08 2.53 -0.86
N TYR A 12 -9.46 1.92 0.15
CA TYR A 12 -9.94 0.68 0.78
C TYR A 12 -10.76 1.04 2.02
N SER A 13 -12.01 1.43 1.81
CA SER A 13 -12.94 1.66 2.90
C SER A 13 -14.38 1.48 2.42
N ASP A 14 -15.12 0.61 3.11
CA ASP A 14 -16.57 0.47 2.92
C ASP A 14 -17.36 1.60 3.61
N GLU A 15 -16.70 2.39 4.47
CA GLU A 15 -17.33 3.44 5.27
C GLU A 15 -16.88 4.85 4.84
N ILE A 16 -17.87 5.72 4.62
CA ILE A 16 -17.66 7.15 4.39
C ILE A 16 -18.08 7.89 5.66
N TYR A 17 -17.12 8.54 6.33
CA TYR A 17 -17.38 9.29 7.55
C TYR A 17 -17.89 10.70 7.28
N THR A 18 -17.47 11.30 6.17
CA THR A 18 -17.85 12.66 5.81
C THR A 18 -17.86 12.84 4.29
N ALA A 19 -18.74 13.72 3.82
CA ALA A 19 -18.76 14.19 2.44
C ALA A 19 -19.02 15.70 2.41
N ALA A 20 -18.37 16.41 1.48
CA ALA A 20 -18.55 17.85 1.30
C ALA A 20 -18.38 18.23 -0.18
N VAL A 21 -19.10 19.25 -0.62
CA VAL A 21 -18.91 19.86 -1.95
C VAL A 21 -18.27 21.24 -1.76
N ASP A 22 -17.18 21.50 -2.47
CA ASP A 22 -16.49 22.80 -2.39
C ASP A 22 -17.05 23.82 -3.40
N PRO A 23 -16.64 25.10 -3.35
CA PRO A 23 -17.13 26.13 -4.28
C PRO A 23 -16.80 25.89 -5.77
N LEU A 24 -15.97 24.91 -6.09
CA LEU A 24 -15.65 24.48 -7.45
C LEU A 24 -16.47 23.24 -7.87
N GLU A 25 -17.52 22.91 -7.10
CA GLU A 25 -18.42 21.78 -7.32
C GLU A 25 -17.74 20.40 -7.24
N ARG A 26 -16.60 20.31 -6.55
CA ARG A 26 -15.89 19.03 -6.36
C ARG A 26 -16.42 18.31 -5.13
N LEU A 27 -16.68 17.02 -5.27
CA LEU A 27 -17.11 16.17 -4.15
C LEU A 27 -15.88 15.60 -3.44
N TRP A 28 -15.76 15.92 -2.16
CA TRP A 28 -14.76 15.40 -1.25
C TRP A 28 -15.39 14.33 -0.35
N VAL A 29 -14.72 13.20 -0.18
CA VAL A 29 -15.12 12.11 0.72
C VAL A 29 -13.98 11.76 1.67
N GLY A 30 -14.27 11.69 2.96
CA GLY A 30 -13.32 11.31 4.01
C GLY A 30 -13.67 9.96 4.61
N THR A 31 -12.67 9.09 4.71
CA THR A 31 -12.80 7.68 5.12
C THR A 31 -11.69 7.29 6.10
N GLY A 32 -11.68 6.02 6.55
CA GLY A 32 -10.59 5.47 7.34
C GLY A 32 -9.25 5.35 6.59
N ASP A 33 -9.28 5.16 5.27
CA ASP A 33 -8.09 4.99 4.41
C ASP A 33 -7.64 6.31 3.73
N GLY A 34 -8.23 7.43 4.13
CA GLY A 34 -7.84 8.78 3.71
C GLY A 34 -8.95 9.57 3.04
N LEU A 35 -8.53 10.58 2.26
CA LEU A 35 -9.40 11.55 1.60
C LEU A 35 -9.39 11.29 0.08
N ALA A 36 -10.55 11.35 -0.55
CA ALA A 36 -10.66 11.31 -2.00
C ALA A 36 -11.49 12.49 -2.50
N VAL A 37 -11.21 12.95 -3.71
CA VAL A 37 -11.96 14.03 -4.37
C VAL A 37 -12.26 13.64 -5.81
N THR A 38 -13.46 13.98 -6.28
CA THR A 38 -13.87 13.83 -7.67
C THR A 38 -14.37 15.17 -8.21
N GLU A 39 -14.07 15.42 -9.48
CA GLU A 39 -14.50 16.60 -10.24
C GLU A 39 -15.52 16.21 -11.34
N ASP A 40 -15.82 14.92 -11.49
CA ASP A 40 -16.60 14.35 -12.60
C ASP A 40 -17.70 13.39 -12.10
N ASN A 41 -18.33 13.73 -10.97
CA ASN A 41 -19.41 12.98 -10.35
C ASN A 41 -19.05 11.52 -10.01
N GLY A 42 -17.78 11.29 -9.66
CA GLY A 42 -17.28 10.01 -9.20
C GLY A 42 -16.85 9.06 -10.32
N LEU A 43 -16.77 9.54 -11.57
CA LEU A 43 -16.22 8.75 -12.68
C LEU A 43 -14.71 8.51 -12.48
N ASN A 44 -13.97 9.52 -12.04
CA ASN A 44 -12.58 9.42 -11.63
C ASN A 44 -12.36 10.12 -10.29
N TRP A 45 -11.42 9.59 -9.52
CA TRP A 45 -11.07 10.14 -8.23
C TRP A 45 -9.60 10.51 -8.19
N ARG A 46 -9.26 11.54 -7.43
CA ARG A 46 -7.91 11.78 -6.97
C ARG A 46 -7.84 11.39 -5.52
N ILE A 47 -6.97 10.43 -5.21
CA ILE A 47 -6.79 9.98 -3.84
C ILE A 47 -5.68 10.79 -3.17
N ILE A 48 -5.97 11.33 -2.00
CA ILE A 48 -5.07 12.21 -1.25
C ILE A 48 -4.63 11.48 -0.01
N ARG A 49 -3.36 11.09 0.00
CA ARG A 49 -2.68 10.50 1.15
C ARG A 49 -1.42 11.29 1.43
N LYS A 50 -1.13 11.47 2.73
CA LYS A 50 0.14 12.06 3.16
C LYS A 50 1.05 10.91 3.58
N VAL A 51 1.83 10.40 2.63
CA VAL A 51 2.97 9.54 2.96
C VAL A 51 4.18 10.47 3.09
N ALA A 52 4.96 10.32 4.17
CA ALA A 52 6.23 11.03 4.26
C ALA A 52 7.14 10.51 3.14
N SER A 53 7.91 11.37 2.48
CA SER A 53 8.94 10.91 1.55
C SER A 53 9.89 9.96 2.31
N ILE A 54 10.08 8.76 1.78
CA ILE A 54 10.79 7.67 2.46
C ILE A 54 12.28 7.59 2.11
N GLY A 55 12.82 8.60 1.43
CA GLY A 55 14.25 8.68 1.12
C GLY A 55 14.55 9.60 -0.06
N PRO A 56 15.82 9.90 -0.32
CA PRO A 56 16.23 10.61 -1.52
C PRO A 56 15.91 9.80 -2.78
N ALA A 57 15.62 10.48 -3.88
CA ALA A 57 15.50 9.83 -5.18
C ALA A 57 16.81 9.12 -5.56
N GLY A 58 16.71 7.88 -6.06
CA GLY A 58 17.87 7.09 -6.51
C GLY A 58 18.16 5.84 -5.67
N ASP A 59 17.62 5.75 -4.45
CA ASP A 59 17.74 4.57 -3.58
C ASP A 59 16.40 3.85 -3.42
N LEU A 60 16.41 2.52 -3.47
CA LEU A 60 15.26 1.70 -3.08
C LEU A 60 14.96 1.94 -1.60
N ASN A 61 13.75 2.41 -1.32
CA ASN A 61 13.24 2.54 0.04
C ASN A 61 11.84 1.95 0.14
N ILE A 62 11.49 1.46 1.33
CA ILE A 62 10.17 0.91 1.63
C ILE A 62 9.71 1.33 3.01
N SER A 63 8.45 1.74 3.12
CA SER A 63 7.74 1.93 4.38
C SER A 63 6.41 1.19 4.36
N VAL A 64 5.78 1.11 5.53
CA VAL A 64 4.50 0.43 5.68
C VAL A 64 3.55 1.23 6.55
N TYR A 65 2.29 1.33 6.14
CA TYR A 65 1.25 1.99 6.90
C TYR A 65 -0.14 1.37 6.64
N PRO A 66 -1.04 1.36 7.66
CA PRO A 66 -0.76 1.71 9.05
C PRO A 66 0.18 0.68 9.71
N ASN A 67 0.88 1.11 10.76
CA ASN A 67 1.75 0.24 11.55
C ASN A 67 1.75 0.69 13.02
N PRO A 68 1.18 -0.08 13.96
CA PRO A 68 0.61 -1.43 13.79
C PRO A 68 -0.61 -1.50 12.84
N PHE A 69 -0.89 -2.69 12.31
CA PHE A 69 -2.01 -2.99 11.42
C PHE A 69 -2.93 -4.03 12.05
N SER A 70 -4.25 -3.78 11.97
CA SER A 70 -5.30 -4.71 12.38
C SER A 70 -6.17 -5.07 11.18
N PRO A 71 -5.95 -6.24 10.56
CA PRO A 71 -6.69 -6.66 9.38
C PRO A 71 -8.21 -6.63 9.55
N GLY A 72 -8.74 -7.00 10.72
CA GLY A 72 -10.18 -6.97 10.97
C GLY A 72 -10.80 -5.57 11.14
N ARG A 73 -9.99 -4.50 11.21
CA ARG A 73 -10.47 -3.16 11.62
C ARG A 73 -9.95 -1.99 10.81
N MET A 74 -8.88 -2.18 10.02
CA MET A 74 -8.20 -1.10 9.33
C MET A 74 -8.29 -1.26 7.82
N ASN A 75 -8.69 -0.18 7.15
CA ASN A 75 -8.83 -0.11 5.70
C ASN A 75 -9.64 -1.30 5.16
N VAL A 76 -10.80 -1.55 5.80
CA VAL A 76 -11.68 -2.67 5.47
C VAL A 76 -12.45 -2.33 4.21
N TYR A 77 -12.31 -3.19 3.21
CA TYR A 77 -12.99 -3.10 1.94
C TYR A 77 -13.33 -4.50 1.45
N ASP A 78 -14.59 -4.73 1.11
CA ASP A 78 -15.11 -6.04 0.69
C ASP A 78 -14.80 -7.16 1.72
N GLY A 79 -14.85 -6.81 3.01
CA GLY A 79 -14.61 -7.73 4.13
C GLY A 79 -13.13 -7.96 4.50
N ASP A 80 -12.18 -7.45 3.73
CA ASP A 80 -10.75 -7.58 3.99
C ASP A 80 -10.13 -6.25 4.44
N GLY A 81 -9.27 -6.28 5.46
CA GLY A 81 -8.41 -5.14 5.79
C GLY A 81 -7.21 -5.02 4.87
N HIS A 82 -6.62 -3.83 4.77
CA HIS A 82 -5.51 -3.58 3.85
C HIS A 82 -4.39 -2.75 4.51
N VAL A 83 -3.18 -3.30 4.56
CA VAL A 83 -1.95 -2.54 4.83
C VAL A 83 -1.23 -2.21 3.52
N ARG A 84 -0.57 -1.06 3.47
CA ARG A 84 0.15 -0.57 2.29
C ARG A 84 1.66 -0.60 2.51
N PHE A 85 2.37 -1.13 1.54
CA PHE A 85 3.82 -0.99 1.36
C PHE A 85 4.06 0.12 0.36
N HIS A 86 4.61 1.23 0.84
CA HIS A 86 4.99 2.36 0.00
C HIS A 86 6.46 2.22 -0.37
N VAL A 87 6.74 2.09 -1.66
CA VAL A 87 8.06 1.77 -2.20
C VAL A 87 8.52 2.88 -3.12
N LEU A 88 9.70 3.42 -2.87
CA LEU A 88 10.37 4.33 -3.80
C LEU A 88 11.22 3.50 -4.76
N ILE A 89 10.82 3.50 -6.04
CA ILE A 89 11.53 2.80 -7.10
C ILE A 89 12.58 3.74 -7.73
N PRO A 90 13.87 3.39 -7.70
CA PRO A 90 14.92 4.31 -8.12
C PRO A 90 15.00 4.50 -9.64
N GLU A 91 14.75 3.43 -10.41
CA GLU A 91 14.79 3.42 -11.87
C GLU A 91 13.90 2.31 -12.44
N GLU A 92 13.81 2.19 -13.76
CA GLU A 92 13.09 1.08 -14.40
C GLU A 92 13.81 -0.25 -14.15
N GLY A 93 13.05 -1.29 -13.79
CA GLY A 93 13.58 -2.60 -13.44
C GLY A 93 12.49 -3.58 -13.01
N THR A 94 12.86 -4.57 -12.21
CA THR A 94 11.92 -5.53 -11.60
C THR A 94 11.96 -5.45 -10.08
N LEU A 95 10.80 -5.62 -9.45
CA LEU A 95 10.63 -5.66 -8.00
C LEU A 95 10.12 -7.04 -7.57
N SER A 96 10.56 -7.53 -6.42
CA SER A 96 9.91 -8.61 -5.67
C SER A 96 9.61 -8.14 -4.25
N LEU A 97 8.41 -8.42 -3.75
CA LEU A 97 8.01 -8.15 -2.37
C LEU A 97 7.63 -9.46 -1.67
N ASP A 98 8.36 -9.78 -0.62
CA ASP A 98 8.14 -10.96 0.22
C ASP A 98 7.88 -10.54 1.66
N ILE A 99 7.05 -11.31 2.36
CA ILE A 99 6.72 -11.13 3.78
C ILE A 99 7.23 -12.33 4.55
N PHE A 100 7.90 -12.06 5.67
CA PHE A 100 8.48 -13.05 6.57
C PHE A 100 7.93 -12.89 7.98
N ASP A 101 7.76 -14.00 8.68
CA ASP A 101 7.50 -13.99 10.13
C ASP A 101 8.77 -13.66 10.93
N PHE A 102 8.64 -13.63 12.26
CA PHE A 102 9.77 -13.39 13.16
C PHE A 102 10.89 -14.45 13.05
N GLY A 103 10.56 -15.67 12.64
CA GLY A 103 11.51 -16.76 12.40
C GLY A 103 12.18 -16.69 11.03
N MET A 104 11.95 -15.62 10.25
CA MET A 104 12.40 -15.47 8.87
C MET A 104 11.86 -16.55 7.92
N THR A 105 10.74 -17.18 8.27
CA THR A 105 10.00 -18.04 7.34
C THR A 105 9.16 -17.15 6.45
N ARG A 106 9.27 -17.33 5.12
CA ARG A 106 8.44 -16.59 4.17
C ARG A 106 6.99 -17.04 4.28
N VAL A 107 6.09 -16.10 4.59
CA VAL A 107 4.65 -16.36 4.76
C VAL A 107 3.83 -15.96 3.53
N LYS A 108 4.27 -14.97 2.76
CA LYS A 108 3.58 -14.50 1.56
C LYS A 108 4.57 -13.90 0.57
N THR A 109 4.33 -14.08 -0.72
CA THR A 109 4.93 -13.27 -1.80
C THR A 109 3.81 -12.39 -2.35
N ILE A 110 4.02 -11.08 -2.35
CA ILE A 110 3.05 -10.09 -2.82
C ILE A 110 3.19 -9.90 -4.33
N LEU A 111 4.43 -9.86 -4.80
CA LEU A 111 4.78 -9.78 -6.21
C LEU A 111 6.17 -10.38 -6.41
N GLN A 112 6.39 -10.95 -7.59
CA GLN A 112 7.62 -11.64 -7.96
C GLN A 112 8.10 -11.11 -9.30
N GLU A 113 9.34 -10.62 -9.35
CA GLU A 113 10.04 -10.12 -10.55
C GLU A 113 9.16 -9.25 -11.46
N THR A 114 8.34 -8.41 -10.84
CA THR A 114 7.34 -7.60 -11.56
C THR A 114 7.97 -6.32 -12.08
N ALA A 115 7.77 -6.03 -13.37
CA ALA A 115 8.27 -4.81 -13.99
C ALA A 115 7.71 -3.55 -13.31
N VAL A 116 8.58 -2.59 -13.01
CA VAL A 116 8.25 -1.34 -12.34
C VAL A 116 8.97 -0.17 -12.99
N PHE A 117 8.33 0.99 -12.96
CA PHE A 117 8.88 2.27 -13.40
C PHE A 117 9.31 3.12 -12.19
N PRO A 118 10.26 4.06 -12.37
CA PRO A 118 10.73 4.93 -11.30
C PRO A 118 9.59 5.74 -10.67
N GLY A 119 9.75 6.04 -9.39
CA GLY A 119 8.79 6.80 -8.60
C GLY A 119 8.22 6.01 -7.41
N GLU A 120 7.34 6.66 -6.66
CA GLU A 120 6.66 6.06 -5.52
C GLU A 120 5.50 5.16 -5.99
N LYS A 121 5.39 3.96 -5.40
CA LYS A 121 4.33 2.98 -5.69
C LYS A 121 3.83 2.35 -4.40
N ASP A 122 2.52 2.14 -4.33
CA ASP A 122 1.89 1.41 -3.24
C ASP A 122 1.54 -0.03 -3.66
N PHE A 123 1.80 -0.97 -2.75
CA PHE A 123 1.37 -2.36 -2.85
C PHE A 123 0.62 -2.74 -1.58
N THR A 124 -0.32 -3.69 -1.64
CA THR A 124 -1.19 -4.00 -0.50
C THR A 124 -1.03 -5.43 -0.01
N TRP A 125 -1.36 -5.63 1.25
CA TRP A 125 -1.48 -6.95 1.87
C TRP A 125 -2.66 -6.96 2.85
N ASN A 126 -3.43 -8.05 2.84
CA ASN A 126 -4.59 -8.22 3.71
C ASN A 126 -4.31 -8.98 5.01
N GLY A 127 -3.04 -9.20 5.35
CA GLY A 127 -2.68 -9.94 6.57
C GLY A 127 -2.84 -11.46 6.46
N THR A 128 -2.88 -12.01 5.24
CA THR A 128 -2.99 -13.46 5.00
C THR A 128 -1.68 -14.11 4.53
N ASN A 129 -1.50 -15.40 4.82
CA ASN A 129 -0.37 -16.20 4.33
C ASN A 129 -0.62 -16.71 2.88
N GLY A 130 0.32 -17.50 2.36
CA GLY A 130 0.23 -18.11 1.02
C GLY A 130 -0.95 -19.07 0.80
N LEU A 131 -1.59 -19.55 1.86
CA LEU A 131 -2.81 -20.38 1.83
C LEU A 131 -4.10 -19.54 2.00
N ASN A 132 -3.96 -18.22 2.09
CA ASN A 132 -5.01 -17.24 2.40
C ASN A 132 -5.59 -17.35 3.82
N ASP A 133 -4.89 -17.99 4.75
CA ASP A 133 -5.25 -17.94 6.17
C ASP A 133 -4.69 -16.66 6.80
N MET A 134 -5.44 -16.07 7.74
CA MET A 134 -4.99 -14.94 8.55
C MET A 134 -3.71 -15.30 9.31
N VAL A 135 -2.71 -14.42 9.26
CA VAL A 135 -1.48 -14.59 10.03
C VAL A 135 -1.73 -14.29 11.51
N ALA A 136 -0.91 -14.87 12.38
CA ALA A 136 -1.00 -14.63 13.82
C ALA A 136 -0.57 -13.20 14.19
N ASN A 137 -1.02 -12.73 15.36
CA ASN A 137 -0.50 -11.49 15.95
C ASN A 137 1.02 -11.57 16.13
N GLY A 138 1.74 -10.54 15.71
CA GLY A 138 3.20 -10.57 15.76
C GLY A 138 3.88 -9.54 14.87
N THR A 139 5.20 -9.58 14.85
CA THR A 139 6.02 -8.74 13.95
C THR A 139 6.35 -9.52 12.69
N TYR A 140 6.11 -8.87 11.54
CA TYR A 140 6.44 -9.38 10.21
C TYR A 140 7.43 -8.44 9.54
N PHE A 141 8.32 -9.01 8.73
CA PHE A 141 9.33 -8.28 7.97
C PHE A 141 8.97 -8.33 6.49
N VAL A 142 9.05 -7.18 5.83
CA VAL A 142 8.76 -7.05 4.41
C VAL A 142 10.07 -6.75 3.71
N ARG A 143 10.43 -7.58 2.73
CA ARG A 143 11.63 -7.42 1.92
C ARG A 143 11.24 -6.95 0.53
N ALA A 144 11.84 -5.84 0.12
CA ALA A 144 11.89 -5.42 -1.27
C ALA A 144 13.23 -5.82 -1.88
N VAL A 145 13.20 -6.58 -2.97
CA VAL A 145 14.38 -6.85 -3.81
C VAL A 145 14.12 -6.21 -5.16
N PHE A 146 14.99 -5.29 -5.56
CA PHE A 146 14.90 -4.58 -6.83
C PHE A 146 16.11 -4.91 -7.71
N HIS A 147 15.86 -5.20 -8.98
CA HIS A 147 16.90 -5.40 -10.00
C HIS A 147 16.77 -4.31 -11.08
N GLY A 148 17.76 -3.42 -11.16
CA GLY A 148 17.83 -2.33 -12.14
C GLY A 148 19.24 -2.18 -12.70
N ARG A 149 19.36 -1.98 -14.02
CA ARG A 149 20.63 -1.79 -14.75
C ARG A 149 21.80 -2.68 -14.31
N GLY A 150 21.52 -3.94 -13.97
CA GLY A 150 22.52 -4.93 -13.53
C GLY A 150 22.97 -4.82 -12.06
N MET A 151 22.32 -4.00 -11.25
CA MET A 151 22.53 -3.90 -9.80
C MET A 151 21.30 -4.42 -9.06
N GLU A 152 21.54 -5.12 -7.95
CA GLU A 152 20.52 -5.48 -6.98
C GLU A 152 20.52 -4.49 -5.81
N GLN A 153 19.34 -4.04 -5.42
CA GLN A 153 19.12 -3.29 -4.18
C GLN A 153 18.12 -4.04 -3.31
N VAL A 154 18.33 -4.02 -1.99
CA VAL A 154 17.45 -4.65 -1.02
C VAL A 154 17.07 -3.64 0.04
N ALA A 155 15.77 -3.50 0.30
CA ALA A 155 15.24 -2.67 1.37
C ALA A 155 14.28 -3.49 2.24
N TRP A 156 14.20 -3.11 3.51
CA TRP A 156 13.38 -3.80 4.50
C TRP A 156 12.49 -2.82 5.26
N THR A 157 11.29 -3.27 5.60
CA THR A 157 10.46 -2.63 6.62
C THR A 157 9.84 -3.70 7.52
N LYS A 158 9.14 -3.27 8.57
CA LYS A 158 8.46 -4.17 9.50
C LYS A 158 7.04 -3.70 9.74
N VAL A 159 6.11 -4.64 9.89
CA VAL A 159 4.71 -4.37 10.28
C VAL A 159 4.36 -5.23 11.48
N ILE A 160 3.64 -4.63 12.44
CA ILE A 160 3.10 -5.36 13.58
C ILE A 160 1.63 -5.67 13.29
N ILE A 161 1.26 -6.95 13.30
CA ILE A 161 -0.12 -7.43 13.17
C ILE A 161 -0.74 -7.57 14.56
N LEU A 162 -1.91 -6.96 14.76
CA LEU A 162 -2.69 -7.00 15.99
C LEU A 162 -4.19 -7.17 15.68
N GLU A 163 -4.86 -8.07 16.36
CA GLU A 163 -6.33 -8.21 16.41
C GLU A 163 -6.88 -7.84 17.79
#